data_AF-A0A2P6SQA5-F1
#
_entry.id   AF-A0A2P6SQA5-F1
#
_cell.length_a   1.000
_cell.length_b   1.000
_cell.length_c   1.000
_cell.angle_alpha   90.00
_cell.angle_beta   90.00
_cell.angle_gamma   90.00
#
_symmetry.space_group_name_H-M   'P 1'
#
loop_
_entity.id
_entity.type
_entity.pdbx_description
1 polymer ?
#
loop_
_entity_poly.entity_id
_entity_poly.type
_entity_poly.pdbx_seq_one_letter_code
_entity_poly.pdbx_strand_id
1 'polypeptide(L)'
;MSEHSKRLRLSSSPAEVGSFSCKMSSDSSPPLTHSITLSCQPAQPVQIIAAPISPIPISGESAIDSSLFQQWLKNTQSENGFLHGGSMSLTRVLIQGVDMFGKHIGFLKFQADVFDKQTGIKVPGIVFARGPAAAVLILLESEDKTYAVLTEQARIPVGRFILELPAGMLDVDNGDFLGAAIREVEEETGIHLKQDHMVNLTSFLDQSTGCRIFPSPVCCSIYFLECHLKLKCMRPLFCSP
;
A
#
# COMPACT_ATOMS: atom_id res chain seq x y z
N MET A 1 -30.90 -47.28 -4.83
CA MET A 1 -31.57 -47.32 -6.14
C MET A 1 -32.10 -45.91 -6.39
N SER A 2 -31.25 -45.04 -6.97
CA SER A 2 -31.15 -44.73 -8.42
C SER A 2 -32.29 -43.79 -8.83
N GLU A 3 -32.00 -42.48 -8.88
CA GLU A 3 -31.65 -41.70 -10.08
C GLU A 3 -32.77 -41.64 -11.11
N HIS A 4 -33.07 -40.44 -11.63
CA HIS A 4 -33.13 -40.25 -13.08
C HIS A 4 -32.80 -38.79 -13.44
N SER A 5 -31.57 -38.65 -13.94
CA SER A 5 -31.02 -37.52 -14.65
C SER A 5 -31.86 -37.17 -15.88
N LYS A 6 -32.30 -35.91 -16.01
CA LYS A 6 -32.74 -35.34 -17.30
C LYS A 6 -31.65 -34.43 -17.83
N ARG A 7 -30.81 -35.04 -18.66
CA ARG A 7 -29.77 -34.44 -19.50
C ARG A 7 -30.41 -33.51 -20.53
N LEU A 8 -30.27 -32.19 -20.36
CA LEU A 8 -30.58 -31.21 -21.40
C LEU A 8 -29.56 -31.35 -22.54
N ARG A 9 -30.03 -31.77 -23.72
CA ARG A 9 -29.25 -31.79 -24.96
C ARG A 9 -29.24 -30.38 -25.55
N LEU A 10 -28.08 -29.74 -25.62
CA LEU A 10 -27.85 -28.59 -26.50
C LEU A 10 -27.62 -29.11 -27.92
N SER A 11 -28.55 -28.81 -28.82
CA SER A 11 -28.39 -29.00 -30.26
C SER A 11 -27.46 -27.93 -30.81
N SER A 12 -26.32 -28.34 -31.37
CA SER A 12 -25.39 -27.49 -32.11
C SER A 12 -25.89 -27.25 -33.53
N SER A 13 -25.90 -25.99 -33.96
CA SER A 13 -25.91 -25.61 -35.38
C SER A 13 -24.62 -24.81 -35.64
N PRO A 14 -23.84 -25.14 -36.68
CA PRO A 14 -22.61 -24.42 -36.97
C PRO A 14 -22.96 -23.10 -37.68
N ALA A 15 -22.81 -21.98 -36.97
CA ALA A 15 -22.72 -20.67 -37.61
C ALA A 15 -21.26 -20.44 -38.03
N GLU A 16 -21.06 -20.02 -39.27
CA GLU A 16 -19.76 -19.77 -39.89
C GLU A 16 -18.92 -18.80 -39.06
N VAL A 17 -17.73 -19.26 -38.65
CA VAL A 17 -16.73 -18.41 -38.00
C VAL A 17 -16.00 -17.64 -39.10
N GLY A 18 -16.42 -16.40 -39.32
CA GLY A 18 -15.62 -15.42 -40.06
C GLY A 18 -14.28 -15.23 -39.36
N SER A 19 -13.18 -15.56 -40.05
CA SER A 19 -11.82 -15.35 -39.61
C SER A 19 -11.55 -13.84 -39.47
N PHE A 20 -11.71 -13.31 -38.26
CA PHE A 20 -11.20 -12.00 -37.90
C PHE A 20 -9.70 -12.11 -37.61
N SER A 21 -8.89 -11.98 -38.66
CA SER A 21 -7.46 -11.72 -38.51
C SER A 21 -7.27 -10.28 -38.05
N CYS A 22 -7.23 -10.06 -36.74
CA CYS A 22 -6.67 -8.83 -36.18
C CYS A 22 -5.15 -8.88 -36.41
N LYS A 23 -4.67 -8.12 -37.40
CA LYS A 23 -3.28 -7.68 -37.44
C LYS A 23 -3.01 -6.92 -36.14
N MET A 24 -2.30 -7.57 -35.22
CA MET A 24 -1.67 -6.89 -34.08
C MET A 24 -0.65 -5.93 -34.67
N SER A 25 -1.03 -4.65 -34.81
CA SER A 25 -0.06 -3.58 -35.01
C SER A 25 0.62 -3.39 -33.65
N SER A 26 1.83 -3.92 -33.54
CA SER A 26 2.70 -3.70 -32.39
C SER A 26 3.26 -2.28 -32.46
N ASP A 27 2.40 -1.28 -32.25
CA ASP A 27 2.82 0.08 -31.93
C ASP A 27 3.11 0.14 -30.42
N SER A 28 4.15 -0.58 -29.99
CA SER A 28 4.74 -0.31 -28.69
C SER A 28 5.52 1.00 -28.83
N SER A 29 4.93 2.09 -28.35
CA SER A 29 5.71 3.30 -28.05
C SER A 29 6.95 2.89 -27.24
N PRO A 30 8.16 3.36 -27.57
CA PRO A 30 9.35 2.97 -26.83
C PRO A 30 9.14 3.30 -25.34
N PRO A 31 9.55 2.39 -24.43
CA PRO A 31 9.37 2.63 -23.01
C PRO A 31 10.10 3.91 -22.61
N LEU A 32 9.38 4.82 -21.95
CA LEU A 32 9.96 6.05 -21.40
C LEU A 32 11.10 5.65 -20.45
N THR A 33 12.31 6.02 -20.83
CA THR A 33 13.53 5.75 -20.07
C THR A 33 14.03 7.07 -19.51
N HIS A 34 14.10 7.14 -18.18
CA HIS A 34 14.61 8.28 -17.44
C HIS A 34 15.86 7.86 -16.69
N SER A 35 16.83 8.77 -16.50
CA SER A 35 18.07 8.45 -15.81
C SER A 35 18.26 9.38 -14.63
N ILE A 36 18.53 8.80 -13.45
CA ILE A 36 18.79 9.58 -12.24
C ILE A 36 20.19 9.26 -11.71
N THR A 37 20.88 10.28 -11.20
CA THR A 37 22.17 10.14 -10.54
C THR A 37 21.98 10.19 -9.03
N LEU A 38 22.43 9.16 -8.32
CA LEU A 38 22.37 9.12 -6.86
C LEU A 38 23.67 9.63 -6.25
N SER A 39 23.58 10.33 -5.12
CA SER A 39 24.76 10.87 -4.42
C SER A 39 25.71 9.78 -3.94
N CYS A 40 25.18 8.60 -3.59
CA CYS A 40 25.97 7.44 -3.14
C CYS A 40 26.66 6.67 -4.27
N GLN A 41 26.32 6.91 -5.54
CA GLN A 41 26.93 6.25 -6.70
C GLN A 41 26.98 7.18 -7.94
N PRO A 42 27.75 8.28 -7.88
CA PRO A 42 27.73 9.33 -8.91
C PRO A 42 28.23 8.85 -10.28
N ALA A 43 29.05 7.79 -10.31
CA ALA A 43 29.61 7.23 -11.54
C ALA A 43 28.68 6.22 -12.25
N GLN A 44 27.58 5.81 -11.62
CA GLN A 44 26.67 4.79 -12.14
C GLN A 44 25.22 5.29 -12.07
N PRO A 45 24.72 5.94 -13.13
CA PRO A 45 23.35 6.44 -13.14
C PRO A 45 22.34 5.29 -13.16
N VAL A 46 21.25 5.45 -12.42
CA VAL A 46 20.16 4.47 -12.34
C VAL A 46 19.21 4.68 -13.51
N GLN A 47 18.87 3.61 -14.22
CA GLN A 47 17.89 3.63 -15.30
C GLN A 47 16.49 3.38 -14.74
N ILE A 48 15.58 4.35 -14.90
CA ILE A 48 14.16 4.20 -14.58
C ILE A 48 13.40 3.97 -15.87
N ILE A 49 12.69 2.86 -15.94
CA ILE A 49 11.94 2.44 -17.12
C ILE A 49 10.47 2.31 -16.72
N ALA A 50 9.60 3.05 -17.38
CA ALA A 50 8.16 2.82 -17.27
C ALA A 50 7.77 1.68 -18.22
N ALA A 51 7.25 0.59 -17.67
CA ALA A 51 6.72 -0.48 -18.51
C ALA A 51 5.45 0.00 -19.23
N PRO A 52 5.18 -0.46 -20.47
CA PRO A 52 4.00 -0.09 -21.24
C PRO A 52 2.77 -0.83 -20.67
N ILE A 53 2.26 -0.43 -19.50
CA ILE A 53 1.21 -1.21 -18.80
C ILE A 53 0.04 -0.41 -18.25
N SER A 54 -0.27 0.80 -18.74
CA SER A 54 -1.53 1.45 -18.37
C SER A 54 -2.26 2.08 -19.56
N PRO A 55 -3.58 1.86 -19.68
CA PRO A 55 -4.43 2.62 -20.61
C PRO A 55 -4.57 4.10 -20.19
N ILE A 56 -4.06 4.45 -19.00
CA ILE A 56 -4.00 5.83 -18.50
C ILE A 56 -2.61 6.37 -18.85
N PRO A 57 -2.50 7.55 -19.48
CA PRO A 57 -1.22 8.22 -19.72
C PRO A 57 -0.71 8.81 -18.40
N ILE A 58 -0.43 7.97 -17.41
CA ILE A 58 0.38 8.37 -16.27
C ILE A 58 1.81 8.37 -16.81
N SER A 59 2.32 9.57 -17.09
CA SER A 59 3.71 9.74 -17.49
C SER A 59 4.61 9.10 -16.43
N GLY A 60 5.67 8.37 -16.84
CA GLY A 60 6.63 7.82 -15.90
C GLY A 60 7.22 8.87 -14.96
N GLU A 61 7.22 10.15 -15.39
CA GLU A 61 7.58 11.33 -14.60
C GLU A 61 6.70 11.46 -13.35
N SER A 62 5.38 11.31 -13.45
CA SER A 62 4.49 11.37 -12.29
C SER A 62 4.77 10.30 -11.24
N ALA A 63 5.25 9.12 -11.65
CA ALA A 63 5.62 8.04 -10.75
C ALA A 63 6.97 8.29 -10.06
N ILE A 64 7.94 8.85 -10.79
CA ILE A 64 9.24 9.26 -10.26
C ILE A 64 9.07 10.41 -9.27
N ASP A 65 8.23 11.38 -9.57
CA ASP A 65 7.99 12.55 -8.72
C ASP A 65 7.06 12.25 -7.54
N SER A 66 6.50 11.04 -7.47
CA SER A 66 5.62 10.62 -6.39
C SER A 66 6.34 10.60 -5.05
N SER A 67 5.62 10.97 -3.97
CA SER A 67 6.13 10.86 -2.61
C SER A 67 6.53 9.43 -2.25
N LEU A 68 5.84 8.42 -2.80
CA LEU A 68 6.15 7.01 -2.60
C LEU A 68 7.53 6.64 -3.15
N PHE A 69 7.83 7.03 -4.39
CA PHE A 69 9.12 6.74 -5.01
C PHE A 69 10.25 7.53 -4.35
N GLN A 70 10.04 8.84 -4.15
CA GLN A 70 11.03 9.72 -3.53
C GLN A 70 11.36 9.29 -2.10
N GLN A 71 10.35 8.89 -1.30
CA GLN A 71 10.58 8.39 0.05
C GLN A 71 11.32 7.06 0.06
N TRP A 72 10.98 6.13 -0.86
CA TRP A 72 11.74 4.89 -1.02
C TRP A 72 13.20 5.19 -1.35
N LEU A 73 13.46 6.04 -2.35
CA LEU A 73 14.80 6.41 -2.79
C LEU A 73 15.61 7.14 -1.71
N LYS A 74 14.95 7.97 -0.89
CA LYS A 74 15.57 8.59 0.28
C LYS A 74 15.96 7.53 1.32
N ASN A 75 15.08 6.56 1.58
CA ASN A 75 15.35 5.50 2.56
C ASN A 75 16.54 4.63 2.14
N THR A 76 16.67 4.30 0.85
CA THR A 76 17.80 3.48 0.37
C THR A 76 19.16 4.15 0.58
N GLN A 77 19.20 5.48 0.62
CA GLN A 77 20.41 6.30 0.80
C GLN A 77 20.64 6.78 2.24
N SER A 78 19.68 6.55 3.15
CA SER A 78 19.80 6.96 4.56
C SER A 78 20.89 6.17 5.30
N GLU A 79 21.27 6.56 6.52
CA GLU A 79 22.33 5.88 7.29
C GLU A 79 22.09 4.37 7.47
N ASN A 80 20.82 3.96 7.59
CA ASN A 80 20.42 2.54 7.68
C ASN A 80 19.96 1.96 6.32
N GLY A 81 20.12 2.71 5.24
CA GLY A 81 19.73 2.33 3.88
C GLY A 81 20.70 1.34 3.26
N PHE A 82 20.21 0.47 2.38
CA PHE A 82 21.05 -0.58 1.78
C PHE A 82 22.08 -0.07 0.77
N LEU A 83 21.96 1.18 0.28
CA LEU A 83 22.99 1.83 -0.54
C LEU A 83 24.03 2.58 0.32
N HIS A 84 23.78 2.72 1.62
CA HIS A 84 24.72 3.32 2.55
C HIS A 84 25.96 2.43 2.70
N GLY A 85 27.14 3.06 2.80
CA GLY A 85 28.42 2.33 2.85
C GLY A 85 28.84 1.64 1.54
N GLY A 86 27.99 1.67 0.49
CA GLY A 86 28.35 1.28 -0.87
C GLY A 86 28.51 -0.23 -1.10
N SER A 87 28.11 -1.09 -0.15
CA SER A 87 28.15 -2.55 -0.29
C SER A 87 27.17 -3.09 -1.33
N MET A 88 26.05 -2.38 -1.55
CA MET A 88 25.09 -2.67 -2.61
C MET A 88 25.04 -1.55 -3.66
N SER A 89 24.55 -1.87 -4.85
CA SER A 89 24.27 -0.91 -5.94
C SER A 89 22.89 -1.13 -6.52
N LEU A 90 22.21 -0.03 -6.83
CA LEU A 90 20.97 -0.01 -7.60
C LEU A 90 21.31 0.37 -9.04
N THR A 91 20.96 -0.43 -10.03
CA THR A 91 21.29 -0.13 -11.44
C THR A 91 20.07 0.24 -12.28
N ARG A 92 18.92 -0.33 -11.96
CA ARG A 92 17.68 -0.12 -12.71
C ARG A 92 16.46 -0.16 -11.79
N VAL A 93 15.44 0.63 -12.12
CA VAL A 93 14.08 0.51 -11.62
C VAL A 93 13.13 0.33 -12.80
N LEU A 94 12.31 -0.71 -12.77
CA LEU A 94 11.23 -0.94 -13.73
C LEU A 94 9.89 -0.67 -13.05
N ILE A 95 9.24 0.44 -13.38
CA ILE A 95 7.89 0.75 -12.90
C ILE A 95 6.92 -0.19 -13.62
N GLN A 96 6.17 -0.97 -12.84
CA GLN A 96 5.26 -2.02 -13.31
C GLN A 96 3.79 -1.60 -13.25
N GLY A 97 3.43 -0.70 -12.34
CA GLY A 97 2.05 -0.27 -12.17
C GLY A 97 1.92 0.93 -11.25
N VAL A 98 0.91 1.75 -11.52
CA VAL A 98 0.55 2.93 -10.75
C VAL A 98 -0.96 2.94 -10.61
N ASP A 99 -1.46 2.98 -9.38
CA ASP A 99 -2.88 3.11 -9.08
C ASP A 99 -3.15 4.50 -8.49
N MET A 100 -4.12 5.20 -9.06
CA MET A 100 -4.48 6.56 -8.68
C MET A 100 -5.68 6.55 -7.72
N PHE A 101 -5.57 7.30 -6.62
CA PHE A 101 -6.68 7.61 -5.71
C PHE A 101 -7.01 9.10 -5.84
N GLY A 102 -8.03 9.40 -6.66
CA GLY A 102 -8.32 10.77 -7.06
C GLY A 102 -7.15 11.38 -7.82
N LYS A 103 -6.47 12.36 -7.21
CA LYS A 103 -5.34 13.08 -7.81
C LYS A 103 -3.97 12.53 -7.38
N HIS A 104 -3.93 11.67 -6.37
CA HIS A 104 -2.68 11.18 -5.78
C HIS A 104 -2.40 9.73 -6.22
N ILE A 105 -1.13 9.36 -6.24
CA ILE A 105 -0.73 7.96 -6.44
C ILE A 105 -0.95 7.22 -5.12
N GLY A 106 -1.87 6.26 -5.12
CA GLY A 106 -2.20 5.42 -3.97
C GLY A 106 -1.26 4.22 -3.85
N PHE A 107 -1.04 3.52 -4.96
CA PHE A 107 -0.10 2.41 -5.03
C PHE A 107 0.91 2.58 -6.15
N LEU A 108 2.14 2.18 -5.88
CA LEU A 108 3.22 2.16 -6.85
C LEU A 108 3.93 0.80 -6.81
N LYS A 109 3.90 0.06 -7.92
CA LYS A 109 4.58 -1.22 -8.06
C LYS A 109 5.77 -1.09 -8.98
N PHE A 110 6.94 -1.55 -8.55
CA PHE A 110 8.13 -1.57 -9.38
C PHE A 110 9.09 -2.69 -8.98
N GLN A 111 10.03 -2.99 -9.89
CA GLN A 111 11.14 -3.89 -9.64
C GLN A 111 12.44 -3.09 -9.65
N ALA A 112 13.18 -3.14 -8.55
CA ALA A 112 14.51 -2.58 -8.40
C ALA A 112 15.57 -3.67 -8.64
N ASP A 113 16.55 -3.37 -9.49
CA ASP A 113 17.69 -4.22 -9.74
C ASP A 113 18.83 -3.82 -8.78
N VAL A 114 18.86 -4.49 -7.63
CA VAL A 114 19.84 -4.27 -6.56
C VAL A 114 20.82 -5.44 -6.52
N PHE A 115 22.12 -5.12 -6.48
CA PHE A 115 23.20 -6.10 -6.47
C PHE A 115 24.10 -5.88 -5.27
N ASP A 116 24.47 -6.97 -4.59
CA ASP A 116 25.59 -6.98 -3.66
C ASP A 116 26.90 -6.92 -4.45
N LYS A 117 27.75 -5.92 -4.19
CA LYS A 117 28.96 -5.70 -4.98
C LYS A 117 30.08 -6.70 -4.70
N GLN A 118 30.06 -7.36 -3.54
CA GLN A 118 31.09 -8.35 -3.19
C GLN A 118 30.81 -9.67 -3.88
N THR A 119 29.55 -10.10 -3.88
CA THR A 119 29.12 -11.39 -4.42
C THR A 119 28.64 -11.32 -5.86
N GLY A 120 28.23 -10.13 -6.32
CA GLY A 120 27.56 -9.93 -7.61
C GLY A 120 26.13 -10.49 -7.66
N ILE A 121 25.60 -10.98 -6.53
CA ILE A 121 24.27 -11.59 -6.46
C ILE A 121 23.20 -10.50 -6.43
N LYS A 122 22.15 -10.71 -7.23
CA LYS A 122 20.97 -9.87 -7.23
C LYS A 122 20.10 -10.15 -6.01
N VAL A 123 19.77 -9.11 -5.25
CA VAL A 123 18.84 -9.18 -4.12
C VAL A 123 17.39 -9.07 -4.64
N PRO A 124 16.41 -9.77 -4.02
CA PRO A 124 15.00 -9.57 -4.36
C PRO A 124 14.60 -8.10 -4.22
N GLY A 125 14.21 -7.48 -5.33
CA GLY A 125 13.89 -6.05 -5.40
C GLY A 125 12.46 -5.75 -5.86
N ILE A 126 11.51 -6.63 -5.59
CA ILE A 126 10.09 -6.34 -5.86
C ILE A 126 9.62 -5.35 -4.80
N VAL A 127 9.09 -4.22 -5.24
CA VAL A 127 8.57 -3.16 -4.36
C VAL A 127 7.11 -2.90 -4.71
N PHE A 128 6.26 -2.96 -3.68
CA PHE A 128 4.91 -2.44 -3.72
C PHE A 128 4.82 -1.34 -2.67
N ALA A 129 4.86 -0.10 -3.11
CA ALA A 129 4.87 1.07 -2.24
C ALA A 129 3.45 1.61 -2.05
N ARG A 130 3.13 1.91 -0.79
CA ARG A 130 1.90 2.60 -0.37
C ARG A 130 2.24 3.61 0.73
N GLY A 131 1.46 4.69 0.79
CA GLY A 131 1.66 5.78 1.76
C GLY A 131 1.45 5.34 3.21
N PRO A 132 2.00 6.06 4.21
CA PRO A 132 1.86 5.70 5.62
C PRO A 132 0.40 5.49 6.04
N ALA A 133 0.17 4.66 7.06
CA ALA A 133 -1.14 4.42 7.66
C ALA A 133 -1.12 4.70 9.16
N ALA A 134 -2.30 4.93 9.72
CA ALA A 134 -2.53 4.83 11.16
C ALA A 134 -3.59 3.76 11.44
N ALA A 135 -3.39 3.00 12.53
CA ALA A 135 -4.39 2.10 13.10
C ALA A 135 -4.65 2.49 14.56
N VAL A 136 -5.90 2.44 14.99
CA VAL A 136 -6.32 2.86 16.33
C VAL A 136 -6.91 1.69 17.11
N LEU A 137 -6.26 1.32 18.22
CA LEU A 137 -6.80 0.42 19.23
C LEU A 137 -7.69 1.21 20.18
N ILE A 138 -9.00 1.02 20.08
CA ILE A 138 -9.96 1.64 20.99
C ILE A 138 -10.35 0.63 22.06
N LEU A 139 -10.01 0.94 23.31
CA LEU A 139 -10.37 0.16 24.49
C LEU A 139 -11.57 0.79 25.18
N LEU A 140 -12.63 0.02 25.32
CA LEU A 140 -13.89 0.43 25.93
C LEU A 140 -14.06 -0.27 27.27
N GLU A 141 -14.13 0.50 28.35
CA GLU A 141 -14.42 -0.02 29.68
C GLU A 141 -15.90 0.08 30.01
N SER A 142 -16.51 -1.05 30.37
CA SER A 142 -17.89 -1.17 30.82
C SER A 142 -18.04 -2.31 31.82
N GLU A 143 -18.72 -2.07 32.95
CA GLU A 143 -19.03 -3.10 33.98
C GLU A 143 -17.79 -3.93 34.40
N ASP A 144 -16.69 -3.26 34.72
CA ASP A 144 -15.39 -3.86 35.10
C ASP A 144 -14.77 -4.79 34.04
N LYS A 145 -15.19 -4.66 32.78
CA LYS A 145 -14.63 -5.36 31.62
C LYS A 145 -14.09 -4.38 30.60
N THR A 146 -13.00 -4.76 29.95
CA THR A 146 -12.40 -4.04 28.83
C THR A 146 -12.71 -4.76 27.51
N TYR A 147 -13.20 -4.01 26.54
CA TYR A 147 -13.53 -4.48 25.20
C TYR A 147 -12.67 -3.74 24.17
N ALA A 148 -12.32 -4.40 23.06
CA ALA A 148 -11.73 -3.73 21.90
C ALA A 148 -12.82 -3.43 20.87
N VAL A 149 -12.86 -2.20 20.37
CA VAL A 149 -13.74 -1.85 19.24
C VAL A 149 -13.04 -2.23 17.94
N LEU A 150 -13.72 -3.04 17.13
CA LEU A 150 -13.26 -3.49 15.81
C LEU A 150 -14.27 -3.06 14.74
N THR A 151 -13.79 -2.90 13.52
CA THR A 151 -14.62 -2.67 12.33
C THR A 151 -14.64 -3.94 11.47
N GLU A 152 -15.78 -4.25 10.88
CA GLU A 152 -15.88 -5.34 9.89
C GLU A 152 -15.69 -4.74 8.49
N GLN A 153 -14.57 -5.08 7.83
CA GLN A 153 -14.26 -4.52 6.51
C GLN A 153 -14.19 -5.62 5.45
N ALA A 154 -14.67 -5.30 4.24
CA ALA A 154 -14.50 -6.15 3.07
C ALA A 154 -13.03 -6.09 2.60
N ARG A 155 -12.25 -7.12 2.90
CA ARG A 155 -10.87 -7.24 2.42
C ARG A 155 -10.84 -8.00 1.12
N ILE A 156 -11.01 -7.27 0.01
CA ILE A 156 -10.95 -7.82 -1.36
C ILE A 156 -9.70 -8.70 -1.61
N PRO A 157 -8.48 -8.33 -1.16
CA PRO A 157 -7.30 -9.18 -1.35
C PRO A 157 -7.39 -10.55 -0.65
N VAL A 158 -8.22 -10.68 0.38
CA VAL A 158 -8.46 -11.93 1.12
C VAL A 158 -9.77 -12.60 0.67
N GLY A 159 -10.64 -11.88 -0.04
CA GLY A 159 -11.92 -12.38 -0.53
C GLY A 159 -12.98 -12.58 0.56
N ARG A 160 -12.85 -11.92 1.71
CA ARG A 160 -13.80 -12.05 2.83
C ARG A 160 -13.87 -10.78 3.68
N PHE A 161 -14.91 -10.72 4.52
CA PHE A 161 -15.01 -9.76 5.60
C PHE A 161 -14.10 -10.18 6.77
N ILE A 162 -13.45 -9.22 7.39
CA ILE A 162 -12.53 -9.42 8.51
C ILE A 162 -12.84 -8.37 9.58
N LEU A 163 -12.77 -8.79 10.84
CA LEU A 163 -12.75 -7.88 11.99
C LEU A 163 -11.32 -7.39 12.21
N GLU A 164 -11.13 -6.08 12.16
CA GLU A 164 -9.84 -5.44 12.35
C GLU A 164 -9.94 -4.11 13.09
N LEU A 165 -8.80 -3.53 13.42
CA LEU A 165 -8.75 -2.20 14.03
C LEU A 165 -9.13 -1.13 12.99
N PRO A 166 -9.85 -0.08 13.39
CA PRO A 166 -10.03 1.09 12.54
C PRO A 166 -8.67 1.61 12.05
N ALA A 167 -8.51 1.72 10.74
CA ALA A 167 -7.22 2.06 10.16
C ALA A 167 -7.34 2.69 8.77
N GLY A 168 -6.59 3.76 8.56
CA GLY A 168 -6.63 4.56 7.35
C GLY A 168 -5.27 5.02 6.85
N MET A 169 -5.24 5.56 5.64
CA MET A 169 -4.04 6.16 5.08
C MET A 169 -3.85 7.57 5.61
N LEU A 170 -2.59 7.96 5.77
CA LEU A 170 -2.24 9.30 6.18
C LEU A 170 -1.92 10.15 4.97
N ASP A 171 -2.53 11.33 4.91
CA ASP A 171 -2.15 12.37 3.96
C ASP A 171 -0.77 12.90 4.37
N VAL A 172 0.25 12.58 3.57
CA VAL A 172 1.67 12.84 3.89
C VAL A 172 1.97 14.35 3.98
N ASP A 173 1.13 15.17 3.36
CA ASP A 173 1.39 16.60 3.14
C ASP A 173 1.24 17.47 4.40
N ASN A 174 0.51 17.00 5.42
CA ASN A 174 0.22 17.80 6.61
C ASN A 174 0.93 17.34 7.90
N GLY A 175 1.54 16.14 7.92
CA GLY A 175 2.19 15.60 9.11
C GLY A 175 1.26 15.32 10.31
N ASP A 176 -0.04 15.61 10.18
CA ASP A 176 -1.06 15.42 11.20
C ASP A 176 -1.63 14.00 11.16
N PHE A 177 -0.79 13.04 11.56
CA PHE A 177 -1.20 11.64 11.61
C PHE A 177 -2.32 11.39 12.63
N LEU A 178 -2.42 12.24 13.66
CA LEU A 178 -3.38 12.06 14.74
C LEU A 178 -4.78 12.55 14.34
N GLY A 179 -4.87 13.72 13.70
CA GLY A 179 -6.12 14.21 13.13
C GLY A 179 -6.66 13.26 12.06
N ALA A 180 -5.78 12.73 11.21
CA ALA A 180 -6.17 11.70 10.25
C ALA A 180 -6.71 10.43 10.95
N ALA A 181 -6.03 9.93 11.98
CA ALA A 181 -6.51 8.75 12.72
C ALA A 181 -7.86 8.98 13.42
N ILE A 182 -8.10 10.17 13.97
CA ILE A 182 -9.39 10.54 14.58
C ILE A 182 -10.50 10.55 13.54
N ARG A 183 -10.25 11.17 12.38
CA ARG A 183 -11.19 11.22 11.26
C ARG A 183 -11.58 9.82 10.78
N GLU A 184 -10.59 8.94 10.60
CA GLU A 184 -10.82 7.55 10.18
C GLU A 184 -11.67 6.77 11.21
N VAL A 185 -11.41 6.95 12.50
CA VAL A 185 -12.25 6.35 13.55
C VAL A 185 -13.68 6.87 13.49
N GLU A 186 -13.88 8.17 13.31
CA GLU A 186 -15.21 8.77 13.22
C GLU A 186 -15.96 8.25 11.98
N GLU A 187 -15.29 8.16 10.83
CA GLU A 187 -15.87 7.66 9.58
C GLU A 187 -16.24 6.17 9.66
N GLU A 188 -15.40 5.33 10.27
CA GLU A 188 -15.63 3.88 10.31
C GLU A 188 -16.50 3.42 11.49
N THR A 189 -16.49 4.14 12.61
CA THR A 189 -17.17 3.71 13.86
C THR A 189 -18.25 4.68 14.35
N GLY A 190 -18.28 5.93 13.87
CA GLY A 190 -19.13 6.99 14.40
C GLY A 190 -18.69 7.55 15.77
N ILE A 191 -17.60 7.04 16.34
CA ILE A 191 -17.09 7.49 17.64
C ILE A 191 -16.31 8.79 17.46
N HIS A 192 -16.77 9.84 18.13
CA HIS A 192 -16.11 11.14 18.12
C HIS A 192 -15.01 11.16 19.20
N LEU A 193 -13.76 11.12 18.77
CA LEU A 193 -12.59 11.20 19.64
C LEU A 193 -12.02 12.61 19.64
N LYS A 194 -11.40 12.98 20.77
CA LYS A 194 -10.58 14.17 20.87
C LYS A 194 -9.11 13.78 20.94
N GLN A 195 -8.25 14.68 20.54
CA GLN A 195 -6.80 14.47 20.51
C GLN A 195 -6.21 14.12 21.90
N ASP A 196 -6.76 14.67 22.97
CA ASP A 196 -6.35 14.38 24.36
C ASP A 196 -6.75 12.98 24.85
N HIS A 197 -7.61 12.26 24.13
CA HIS A 197 -7.96 10.88 24.45
C HIS A 197 -6.98 9.85 23.86
N MET A 198 -6.08 10.29 22.98
CA MET A 198 -5.24 9.43 22.17
C MET A 198 -3.82 9.31 22.74
N VAL A 199 -3.31 8.09 22.78
CA VAL A 199 -1.92 7.77 23.13
C VAL A 199 -1.21 7.25 21.89
N ASN A 200 -0.12 7.92 21.49
CA ASN A 200 0.73 7.47 20.39
C ASN A 200 1.65 6.33 20.85
N LEU A 201 1.28 5.09 20.55
CA LEU A 201 2.10 3.94 20.96
C LEU A 201 3.44 3.87 20.24
N THR A 202 3.52 4.39 19.01
CA THR A 202 4.79 4.43 18.27
C THR A 202 5.78 5.46 18.79
N SER A 203 5.34 6.40 19.63
CA SER A 203 6.24 7.34 20.32
C SER A 203 7.09 6.65 21.39
N PHE A 204 6.71 5.46 21.85
CA PHE A 204 7.49 4.65 22.80
C PHE A 204 8.63 3.86 22.12
N LEU A 205 8.68 3.83 20.78
CA LEU A 205 9.76 3.20 20.05
C LEU A 205 11.03 4.04 20.11
N ASP A 206 12.18 3.39 19.97
CA ASP A 206 13.46 4.08 19.87
C ASP A 206 13.46 5.06 18.68
N GLN A 207 14.08 6.23 18.86
CA GLN A 207 14.10 7.30 17.85
C GLN A 207 14.69 6.84 16.52
N SER A 208 15.62 5.87 16.53
CA SER A 208 16.22 5.30 15.31
C SER A 208 15.21 4.59 14.41
N THR A 209 14.06 4.17 14.95
CA THR A 209 12.95 3.59 14.17
C THR A 209 12.15 4.64 13.39
N GLY A 210 12.40 5.94 13.67
CA GLY A 210 11.57 7.03 13.19
C GLY A 210 10.13 6.95 13.72
N CYS A 211 9.94 6.34 14.90
CA CYS A 211 8.66 6.13 15.57
C CYS A 211 7.60 5.51 14.65
N ARG A 212 7.99 4.48 13.88
CA ARG A 212 7.12 3.79 12.92
C ARG A 212 7.34 2.28 12.97
N ILE A 213 6.28 1.52 12.73
CA ILE A 213 6.32 0.07 12.65
C ILE A 213 6.21 -0.37 11.19
N PHE A 214 7.05 -1.31 10.78
CA PHE A 214 6.99 -1.94 9.46
C PHE A 214 6.57 -3.39 9.62
N PRO A 215 5.33 -3.78 9.25
CA PRO A 215 4.95 -5.18 9.21
C PRO A 215 5.72 -5.92 8.10
N SER A 216 6.06 -7.20 8.31
CA SER A 216 6.69 -8.02 7.28
C SER A 216 5.67 -8.48 6.22
N PRO A 217 6.11 -8.82 4.99
CA PRO A 217 7.00 -8.05 4.14
C PRO A 217 6.24 -6.95 3.36
N VAL A 218 6.63 -5.70 3.65
CA VAL A 218 6.88 -4.62 2.67
C VAL A 218 5.68 -4.11 1.88
N CYS A 219 4.88 -3.21 2.47
CA CYS A 219 4.04 -2.28 1.68
C CYS A 219 3.86 -0.89 2.28
N CYS A 220 3.95 -0.72 3.61
CA CYS A 220 3.57 0.52 4.27
C CYS A 220 4.21 0.66 5.66
N SER A 221 4.58 1.88 6.07
CA SER A 221 4.85 2.20 7.49
C SER A 221 3.53 2.45 8.23
N ILE A 222 3.36 1.86 9.41
CA ILE A 222 2.13 1.96 10.20
C ILE A 222 2.43 2.67 11.53
N TYR A 223 1.59 3.66 11.85
CA TYR A 223 1.45 4.22 13.18
C TYR A 223 0.39 3.45 13.95
N PHE A 224 0.68 3.18 15.22
CA PHE A 224 -0.23 2.46 16.11
C PHE A 224 -0.60 3.40 17.25
N LEU A 225 -1.90 3.59 17.43
CA LEU A 225 -2.49 4.51 18.41
C LEU A 225 -3.37 3.72 19.36
N GLU A 226 -3.43 4.12 20.62
CA GLU A 226 -4.31 3.55 21.63
C GLU A 226 -5.22 4.65 22.20
N CYS A 227 -6.49 4.34 22.38
CA CYS A 227 -7.49 5.23 22.96
C CYS A 227 -8.25 4.50 24.05
N HIS A 228 -8.38 5.10 25.23
CA HIS A 228 -9.16 4.57 26.35
C HIS A 228 -10.47 5.33 26.50
N LEU A 229 -11.60 4.62 26.41
CA LEU A 229 -12.94 5.16 26.61
C LEU A 229 -13.59 4.50 27.83
N LYS A 230 -14.01 5.32 28.79
CA LYS A 230 -14.82 4.89 29.93
C LYS A 230 -16.29 5.20 29.69
N LEU A 231 -17.13 4.18 29.54
CA LEU A 231 -18.57 4.36 29.47
C LEU A 231 -19.15 4.57 30.87
N LYS A 232 -19.41 5.82 31.24
CA LYS A 232 -20.44 6.13 32.26
C LYS A 232 -21.76 6.35 31.53
N CYS A 233 -22.49 5.26 31.29
CA CYS A 233 -23.84 5.25 30.72
C CYS A 233 -24.05 6.16 29.49
N MET A 234 -23.42 5.86 28.36
CA MET A 234 -24.00 6.26 27.06
C MET A 234 -24.97 5.17 26.61
N ARG A 235 -26.18 5.58 26.24
CA ARG A 235 -27.21 4.69 25.68
C ARG A 235 -26.67 4.05 24.40
N PRO A 236 -26.99 2.77 24.13
CA PRO A 236 -26.44 2.06 22.98
C PRO A 236 -26.87 2.73 21.68
N LEU A 237 -25.90 3.32 20.98
CA LEU A 237 -26.03 3.67 19.57
C LEU A 237 -25.74 2.39 18.78
N PHE A 238 -26.79 1.63 18.50
CA PHE A 238 -26.74 0.62 17.45
C PHE A 238 -26.76 1.36 16.11
N CYS A 239 -25.64 1.34 15.38
CA CYS A 239 -25.63 1.59 13.94
C CYS A 239 -25.61 0.25 13.21
N SER A 240 -26.60 0.07 12.35
CA SER A 240 -26.66 -0.95 11.30
C SER A 240 -27.11 -0.22 10.02
N PRO A 241 -26.76 -0.74 8.83
CA PRO A 241 -26.29 0.02 7.67
C PRO A 241 -27.29 1.02 7.07
#